data_AF-A0AAV4LDU5-F1
#
_entry.id   AF-A0AAV4LDU5-F1
#
_cell.length_a   1.000
_cell.length_b   1.000
_cell.length_c   1.000
_cell.angle_alpha   90.00
_cell.angle_beta   90.00
_cell.angle_gamma   90.00
#
_symmetry.space_group_name_H-M   'P 1'
#
loop_
_entity.id
_entity.type
_entity.pdbx_description
1 polymer ?
#
loop_
_entity_poly.entity_id
_entity_poly.type
_entity_poly.pdbx_seq_one_letter_code
_entity_poly.pdbx_strand_id
1 'polypeptide(L)'
;MLQSKIAMISSNPKLVGKLCDLIGSMPNIDFSTMGGLFFWDTLAESGGWKLQKNKFTDHCRLLDPNNIRRAWGSERAMMSALEKLHSTTASNSQTSKSDSRKVYCPECGERVPEGKFCKECGSRME
;
A
#
# COMPACT_ATOMS: atom_id res chain seq x y z
N MET A 1 -2.14 -9.82 13.22
CA MET A 1 -0.78 -10.40 13.42
C MET A 1 0.05 -10.16 12.16
N LEU A 2 1.38 -10.05 12.27
CA LEU A 2 2.28 -9.88 11.12
C LEU A 2 2.09 -10.97 10.04
N GLN A 3 1.77 -12.19 10.48
CA GLN A 3 1.48 -13.33 9.61
C GLN A 3 0.36 -13.07 8.61
N SER A 4 -0.77 -12.49 9.04
CA SER A 4 -1.89 -12.20 8.12
C SER A 4 -1.58 -11.05 7.16
N LYS A 5 -0.67 -10.15 7.52
CA LYS A 5 -0.15 -9.08 6.66
C LYS A 5 0.68 -9.62 5.50
N ILE A 6 1.59 -10.54 5.80
CA ILE A 6 2.40 -11.18 4.77
C ILE A 6 1.57 -12.14 3.91
N ALA A 7 0.61 -12.86 4.51
CA ALA A 7 -0.33 -13.69 3.76
C ALA A 7 -1.11 -12.88 2.71
N MET A 8 -1.56 -11.67 3.04
CA MET A 8 -2.24 -10.80 2.07
C MET A 8 -1.33 -10.42 0.88
N ILE A 9 -0.05 -10.13 1.13
CA ILE A 9 0.91 -9.85 0.06
C ILE A 9 1.14 -11.10 -0.79
N SER A 10 1.23 -12.27 -0.14
CA SER A 10 1.35 -13.55 -0.84
C SER A 10 0.13 -13.82 -1.75
N SER A 11 -1.08 -13.48 -1.31
CA SER A 11 -2.30 -13.64 -2.11
C SER A 11 -2.45 -12.59 -3.20
N ASN A 12 -1.85 -11.40 -3.03
CA ASN A 12 -1.87 -10.34 -4.04
C ASN A 12 -0.52 -9.58 -4.12
N PRO A 13 0.45 -10.10 -4.89
CA PRO A 13 1.77 -9.50 -5.04
C PRO A 13 1.77 -8.07 -5.60
N LYS A 14 0.69 -7.62 -6.26
CA LYS A 14 0.59 -6.24 -6.76
C LYS A 14 0.60 -5.20 -5.64
N LEU A 15 0.23 -5.59 -4.42
CA LEU A 15 0.26 -4.72 -3.24
C LEU A 15 1.66 -4.27 -2.85
N VAL A 16 2.71 -4.95 -3.33
CA VAL A 16 4.11 -4.55 -3.11
C VAL A 16 4.39 -3.15 -3.64
N GLY A 17 3.84 -2.76 -4.79
CA GLY A 17 4.06 -1.40 -5.31
C GLY A 17 3.57 -0.35 -4.32
N LYS A 18 2.32 -0.49 -3.87
CA LYS A 18 1.72 0.38 -2.85
C LYS A 18 2.47 0.31 -1.51
N LEU A 19 3.02 -0.86 -1.15
CA LEU A 19 3.87 -1.00 0.03
C LEU A 19 5.12 -0.12 -0.10
N CYS A 20 5.82 -0.17 -1.24
CA CYS A 20 6.99 0.64 -1.49
C CYS A 20 6.67 2.14 -1.44
N ASP A 21 5.56 2.55 -2.06
CA ASP A 21 5.10 3.96 -2.03
C ASP A 21 4.85 4.46 -0.58
N LEU A 22 4.32 3.59 0.28
CA LEU A 22 4.06 3.91 1.68
C LEU A 22 5.32 3.94 2.55
N ILE A 23 6.33 3.15 2.21
CA ILE A 23 7.63 3.12 2.90
C ILE A 23 8.47 4.35 2.53
N GLY A 24 8.39 4.80 1.28
CA GLY A 24 9.12 5.95 0.76
C GLY A 24 10.56 5.60 0.37
N SER A 25 11.50 6.51 0.62
CA SER A 25 12.89 6.38 0.18
C SER A 25 13.55 5.12 0.78
N MET A 26 14.11 4.27 -0.07
CA MET A 26 14.93 3.12 0.31
C MET A 26 16.38 3.59 0.46
N PRO A 27 16.87 3.91 1.68
CA PRO A 27 18.25 4.36 1.84
C PRO A 27 19.22 3.24 1.44
N ASN A 28 20.24 3.59 0.66
CA ASN A 28 21.40 2.71 0.51
C ASN A 28 22.12 2.67 1.85
N ILE A 29 22.22 1.49 2.46
CA ILE A 29 22.86 1.35 3.77
C ILE A 29 24.33 1.04 3.54
N ASP A 30 25.18 2.02 3.77
CA ASP A 30 26.64 1.86 3.76
C ASP A 30 27.04 1.03 4.99
N PHE A 31 27.19 -0.28 4.78
CA PHE A 31 27.57 -1.22 5.83
C PHE A 31 28.98 -1.74 5.56
N SER A 32 29.88 -1.66 6.55
CA SER A 32 31.18 -2.34 6.46
C SER A 32 30.93 -3.84 6.30
N THR A 33 31.48 -4.42 5.24
CA THR A 33 31.31 -5.83 4.86
C THR A 33 31.91 -6.74 5.93
N MET A 34 31.20 -6.95 7.05
CA MET A 34 31.53 -7.93 8.09
C MET A 34 31.32 -9.35 7.57
N GLY A 35 32.08 -9.75 6.54
CA GLY A 35 32.36 -11.14 6.19
C GLY A 35 31.18 -12.12 6.13
N GLY A 36 29.96 -11.69 5.77
CA GLY A 36 28.88 -12.60 5.45
C GLY A 36 28.23 -13.38 6.61
N LEU A 37 28.21 -12.85 7.84
CA LEU A 37 27.35 -13.43 8.89
C LEU A 37 25.95 -12.82 8.86
N PHE A 38 24.96 -13.68 8.64
CA PHE A 38 23.56 -13.36 8.43
C PHE A 38 22.92 -12.74 9.68
N PHE A 39 22.56 -11.46 9.63
CA PHE A 39 21.92 -10.76 10.75
C PHE A 39 20.45 -10.44 10.51
N TRP A 40 19.69 -11.36 9.89
CA TRP A 40 18.27 -11.17 9.58
C TRP A 40 17.40 -12.20 10.29
N ASP A 41 16.52 -11.75 11.18
CA ASP A 41 15.50 -12.58 11.81
C ASP A 41 14.21 -12.56 10.98
N THR A 42 13.64 -13.73 10.70
CA THR A 42 12.33 -13.82 10.02
C THR A 42 11.23 -13.49 11.02
N LEU A 43 10.51 -12.38 10.77
CA LEU A 43 9.39 -11.94 11.60
C LEU A 43 8.07 -12.58 11.17
N ALA A 44 7.90 -12.86 9.87
CA ALA A 44 6.73 -13.53 9.32
C ALA A 44 7.03 -14.13 7.94
N GLU A 45 6.35 -15.22 7.62
CA GLU A 45 6.51 -15.91 6.34
C GLU A 45 5.19 -16.49 5.86
N SER A 46 4.80 -16.25 4.60
CA SER A 46 3.58 -16.84 4.03
C SER A 46 3.73 -17.02 2.52
N GLY A 47 3.42 -18.22 2.02
CA GLY A 47 3.50 -18.55 0.59
C GLY A 47 4.85 -18.22 -0.05
N GLY A 48 5.95 -18.43 0.69
CA GLY A 48 7.33 -18.12 0.26
C GLY A 48 7.75 -16.66 0.44
N TRP A 49 6.83 -15.74 0.74
CA TRP A 49 7.16 -14.36 1.09
C TRP A 49 7.70 -14.29 2.50
N LYS A 50 8.82 -13.58 2.70
CA LYS A 50 9.50 -13.47 4.01
C LYS A 50 9.69 -12.01 4.38
N LEU A 51 9.17 -11.63 5.54
CA LEU A 51 9.54 -10.37 6.18
C LEU A 51 10.66 -10.64 7.17
N GLN A 52 11.79 -9.98 6.99
CA GLN A 52 12.95 -10.16 7.85
C GLN A 52 13.42 -8.83 8.42
N LYS A 53 13.82 -8.83 9.69
CA LYS A 53 14.39 -7.66 10.39
C LYS A 53 15.88 -7.86 10.61
N ASN A 54 16.67 -6.81 10.37
CA ASN A 54 18.08 -6.80 10.69
C ASN A 54 18.29 -6.65 12.19
N LYS A 55 19.16 -7.47 12.78
CA LYS A 55 19.47 -7.46 14.22
C LYS A 55 20.17 -6.18 14.69
N PHE A 56 20.84 -5.46 13.81
CA PHE A 56 21.69 -4.34 14.16
C PHE A 56 21.20 -3.00 13.63
N THR A 57 20.53 -3.00 12.48
CA THR A 57 20.14 -1.74 11.83
C THR A 57 18.67 -1.40 12.04
N ASP A 58 17.87 -2.21 12.73
CA ASP A 58 16.42 -2.03 12.88
C ASP A 58 15.66 -1.88 11.55
N HIS A 59 16.24 -2.35 10.45
CA HIS A 59 15.59 -2.31 9.15
C HIS A 59 14.92 -3.63 8.82
N CYS A 60 13.79 -3.55 8.13
CA CYS A 60 13.05 -4.70 7.64
C CYS A 60 13.12 -4.79 6.11
N ARG A 61 13.37 -5.99 5.60
CA ARG A 61 13.29 -6.30 4.17
C ARG A 61 12.17 -7.30 3.90
N LEU A 62 11.55 -7.17 2.75
CA LEU A 62 10.57 -8.12 2.23
C LEU A 62 11.18 -8.88 1.06
N LEU A 63 11.18 -10.20 1.14
CA LEU A 63 11.60 -11.11 0.08
C LEU A 63 10.38 -11.79 -0.54
N ASP A 64 10.42 -12.00 -1.85
CA ASP A 64 9.46 -12.86 -2.56
C ASP A 64 9.84 -14.36 -2.44
N PRO A 65 9.03 -15.27 -2.98
CA PRO A 65 9.30 -16.71 -2.96
C PRO A 65 10.61 -17.13 -3.65
N ASN A 66 11.12 -16.29 -4.57
CA ASN A 66 12.40 -16.50 -5.24
C ASN A 66 13.58 -15.92 -4.45
N ASN A 67 13.35 -15.46 -3.21
CA ASN A 67 14.30 -14.73 -2.37
C ASN A 67 14.80 -13.41 -2.98
N ILE A 68 14.03 -12.82 -3.89
CA ILE A 68 14.32 -11.50 -4.46
C ILE A 68 13.75 -10.44 -3.51
N ARG A 69 14.56 -9.43 -3.19
CA ARG A 69 14.11 -8.32 -2.36
C ARG A 69 13.10 -7.46 -3.12
N ARG A 70 11.91 -7.34 -2.56
CA ARG A 70 10.81 -6.55 -3.12
C ARG A 70 10.64 -5.19 -2.45
N ALA A 71 10.98 -5.08 -1.17
CA ALA A 71 10.91 -3.84 -0.41
C ALA A 71 11.94 -3.83 0.73
N TRP A 72 12.29 -2.63 1.20
CA TRP A 72 13.14 -2.38 2.36
C TRP A 72 12.75 -1.06 3.01
N GLY A 73 12.73 -0.99 4.34
CA GLY A 73 12.68 0.27 5.09
C GLY A 73 13.04 0.03 6.55
N SER A 74 12.95 1.08 7.37
CA SER A 74 13.02 0.92 8.83
C SER A 74 11.85 0.03 9.31
N GLU A 75 12.01 -0.64 10.44
CA GLU A 75 10.94 -1.44 11.05
C GLU A 75 9.67 -0.60 11.22
N ARG A 76 9.79 0.62 11.75
CA ARG A 76 8.65 1.53 11.95
C ARG A 76 7.91 1.83 10.64
N ALA A 77 8.64 2.16 9.57
CA ALA A 77 8.04 2.45 8.27
C ALA A 77 7.37 1.21 7.67
N MET A 78 8.06 0.07 7.70
CA MET A 78 7.55 -1.20 7.19
C MET A 78 6.28 -1.64 7.92
N MET A 79 6.30 -1.61 9.26
CA MET A 79 5.16 -2.00 10.09
C MET A 79 3.96 -1.08 9.88
N SER A 80 4.19 0.23 9.81
CA SER A 80 3.14 1.21 9.51
C SER A 80 2.56 1.02 8.11
N ALA A 81 3.40 0.78 7.11
CA ALA A 81 2.95 0.55 5.74
C ALA A 81 2.10 -0.73 5.61
N LEU A 82 2.52 -1.83 6.26
CA LEU A 82 1.75 -3.07 6.29
C LEU A 82 0.39 -2.90 6.99
N GLU A 83 0.33 -2.12 8.06
CA GLU A 83 -0.94 -1.76 8.73
C GLU A 83 -1.86 -0.95 7.81
N LYS A 84 -1.31 0.06 7.12
CA LYS A 84 -2.06 0.89 6.15
C LYS A 84 -2.59 0.05 4.97
N LEU A 85 -1.86 -0.96 4.53
CA LEU A 85 -2.33 -1.87 3.48
C LEU A 85 -3.48 -2.74 3.97
N HIS A 86 -3.36 -3.31 5.18
CA HIS A 86 -4.42 -4.13 5.81
C HIS A 86 -5.70 -3.33 6.04
N SER A 87 -5.57 -2.11 6.56
CA SER A 87 -6.71 -1.19 6.70
C SER A 87 -7.27 -0.76 5.36
N THR A 88 -6.47 -0.55 4.30
CA THR A 88 -7.02 -0.28 2.96
C THR A 88 -7.91 -1.42 2.48
N THR A 89 -7.51 -2.68 2.68
CA THR A 89 -8.34 -3.83 2.27
C THR A 89 -9.63 -3.96 3.08
N ALA A 90 -9.62 -3.59 4.37
CA ALA A 90 -10.84 -3.54 5.19
C ALA A 90 -11.71 -2.31 4.88
N SER A 91 -11.09 -1.22 4.44
CA SER A 91 -11.72 0.09 4.22
C SER A 91 -11.85 0.47 2.75
N ASN A 92 -11.84 -0.49 1.81
CA ASN A 92 -12.15 -0.20 0.40
C ASN A 92 -13.64 0.15 0.15
N SER A 93 -14.27 0.73 1.17
CA SER A 93 -15.52 1.48 1.14
C SER A 93 -15.31 2.84 1.82
N GLN A 94 -14.27 3.62 1.45
CA GLN A 94 -14.17 5.07 1.69
C GLN A 94 -12.80 5.60 1.22
N THR A 95 -12.64 5.74 -0.10
CA THR A 95 -11.89 6.91 -0.59
C THR A 95 -12.80 8.10 -0.34
N SER A 96 -12.29 9.09 0.39
CA SER A 96 -12.94 10.35 0.75
C SER A 96 -13.68 10.98 -0.43
N LYS A 97 -14.98 10.68 -0.52
CA LYS A 97 -15.98 11.40 -1.30
C LYS A 97 -16.19 12.75 -0.62
N SER A 98 -15.85 13.83 -1.33
CA SER A 98 -16.59 15.07 -1.18
C SER A 98 -18.06 14.76 -1.51
N ASP A 99 -18.92 14.88 -0.51
CA ASP A 99 -20.36 14.69 -0.62
C ASP A 99 -20.92 15.62 -1.70
N SER A 100 -21.07 15.08 -2.91
CA SER A 100 -21.58 15.81 -4.07
C SER A 100 -23.05 15.44 -4.17
N ARG A 101 -23.95 16.32 -3.74
CA ARG A 101 -25.38 16.14 -3.99
C ARG A 101 -25.59 15.91 -5.49
N LYS A 102 -26.36 14.88 -5.84
CA LYS A 102 -26.71 14.57 -7.24
C LYS A 102 -28.09 15.16 -7.51
N VAL A 103 -28.19 15.95 -8.57
CA VAL A 103 -29.42 16.60 -9.03
C VAL A 103 -29.82 16.04 -10.38
N TYR A 104 -31.09 16.21 -10.76
CA TYR A 104 -31.56 15.86 -12.10
C TYR A 104 -31.39 17.06 -13.03
N CYS A 105 -30.80 16.83 -14.20
CA CYS A 105 -30.70 17.86 -15.22
C CYS A 105 -32.09 18.20 -15.76
N PRO A 106 -32.52 19.48 -15.78
CA PRO A 106 -33.84 19.85 -16.29
C PRO A 106 -33.97 19.67 -17.81
N GLU A 107 -32.85 19.69 -18.56
CA GLU A 107 -32.86 19.61 -20.03
C GLU A 107 -32.87 18.16 -20.54
N CYS A 108 -32.03 17.27 -19.98
CA CYS A 108 -31.93 15.89 -20.46
C CYS A 108 -32.56 14.85 -19.52
N GLY A 109 -32.92 15.23 -18.29
CA GLY A 109 -33.49 14.33 -17.29
C GLY A 109 -32.50 13.39 -16.61
N GLU A 110 -31.20 13.42 -16.96
CA GLU A 110 -30.20 12.52 -16.40
C GLU A 110 -29.74 12.94 -14.99
N ARG A 111 -29.41 11.97 -14.13
CA ARG A 111 -28.97 12.22 -12.76
C ARG A 111 -27.47 12.52 -12.73
N VAL A 112 -27.12 13.79 -12.59
CA VAL A 112 -25.74 14.29 -12.66
C VAL A 112 -25.29 14.92 -11.34
N PRO A 113 -23.97 15.01 -11.06
CA PRO A 113 -23.48 15.74 -9.89
C PRO A 113 -23.82 17.23 -9.97
N GLU A 114 -24.17 17.85 -8.84
CA GLU A 114 -24.41 19.29 -8.74
C GLU A 114 -23.16 20.08 -9.18
N GLY A 115 -23.35 21.02 -10.10
CA GLY A 115 -22.29 21.79 -10.73
C GLY A 115 -22.85 22.71 -11.82
N LYS A 116 -22.03 23.58 -12.40
CA LYS A 116 -22.50 24.60 -13.36
C LYS A 116 -22.98 24.05 -14.70
N PHE A 117 -22.61 22.82 -15.06
CA PHE A 117 -22.90 22.21 -16.36
C PHE A 117 -23.20 20.73 -16.23
N CYS A 118 -24.18 20.25 -16.98
CA CYS A 118 -24.49 18.84 -17.12
C CYS A 118 -23.39 18.14 -17.93
N LYS A 119 -22.85 17.03 -17.41
CA LYS A 119 -21.78 16.27 -18.08
C LYS A 119 -22.26 15.45 -19.29
N GLU A 120 -23.57 15.24 -19.38
CA GLU A 120 -24.17 14.38 -20.42
C GLU A 120 -24.64 15.18 -21.63
N CYS A 121 -25.27 16.34 -21.41
CA CYS A 121 -25.80 17.18 -22.50
C CYS A 121 -25.08 18.54 -22.66
N GLY A 122 -24.24 18.94 -21.72
CA GLY A 122 -23.53 20.23 -21.77
C GLY A 122 -24.37 21.45 -21.37
N SER A 123 -25.67 21.27 -21.08
CA SER A 123 -26.53 22.37 -20.62
C SER A 123 -26.05 22.95 -19.29
N ARG A 124 -26.20 24.26 -19.14
CA ARG A 124 -25.89 24.96 -17.90
C ARG A 124 -26.94 24.62 -16.84
N MET A 125 -26.50 24.28 -15.64
CA MET A 125 -27.37 24.01 -14.49
C MET A 125 -27.29 25.25 -13.58
N GLU A 126 -28.37 26.02 -13.54
CA GLU A 126 -28.54 27.23 -12.71
C GLU A 126 -29.32 26.94 -11.43
#